data_AF-V5SAB4-F1
#
_entry.id   AF-V5SAB4-F1
#
_cell.length_a   1.000
_cell.length_b   1.000
_cell.length_c   1.000
_cell.angle_alpha   90.00
_cell.angle_beta   90.00
_cell.angle_gamma   90.00
#
_symmetry.space_group_name_H-M   'P 1'
#
loop_
_entity.id
_entity.type
_entity.pdbx_description
1 polymer ?
#
loop_
_entity_poly.entity_id
_entity_poly.type
_entity_poly.pdbx_seq_one_letter_code
_entity_poly.pdbx_strand_id
1 'polypeptide(L)' 'MASDPVLIAFAVRRATSSNKPVWTRIGCAYPHDTGAGLTVVLDALPTDGRIVLLERDFDDDERILRQARKRGALT' A
#
# COMPACT_ATOMS: atom_id res chain seq x y z
N MET A 1 1.47 -17.28 1.85
CA MET A 1 0.19 -17.01 2.54
C MET A 1 -0.52 -15.89 1.79
N ALA A 2 -1.81 -16.04 1.48
CA ALA A 2 -2.64 -14.97 0.93
C ALA A 2 -3.56 -14.48 2.04
N SER A 3 -2.99 -13.78 3.02
CA SER A 3 -3.76 -12.91 3.92
C SER A 3 -4.02 -11.61 3.19
N ASP A 4 -5.21 -11.01 3.38
CA ASP A 4 -5.47 -9.67 2.88
C ASP A 4 -4.46 -8.67 3.49
N PRO A 5 -3.99 -7.68 2.72
CA PRO A 5 -3.12 -6.65 3.26
C PRO A 5 -3.88 -5.91 4.36
N VAL A 6 -3.25 -5.79 5.52
CA VAL A 6 -3.84 -5.12 6.68
C VAL A 6 -3.63 -3.62 6.58
N LEU A 7 -2.52 -3.18 5.96
CA LEU A 7 -2.22 -1.77 5.74
C LEU A 7 -1.71 -1.52 4.31
N ILE A 8 -1.92 -0.31 3.82
CA ILE A 8 -1.42 0.19 2.55
C ILE A 8 -0.20 1.08 2.80
N ALA A 9 0.84 0.91 2.00
CA ALA A 9 2.08 1.67 2.13
C ALA A 9 2.09 2.87 1.17
N PHE A 10 2.38 4.05 1.70
CA PHE A 10 2.44 5.30 0.97
C PHE A 10 3.79 6.02 1.13
N ALA A 11 4.27 6.58 0.03
CA ALA A 11 5.23 7.68 0.04
C ALA A 11 4.47 9.01 0.08
N VAL A 12 4.88 9.93 0.95
CA VAL A 12 4.22 11.23 1.10
C VAL A 12 5.24 12.33 0.90
N ARG A 13 5.11 13.05 -0.21
CA ARG A 13 5.97 14.22 -0.51
C ARG A 13 5.16 15.50 -0.48
N ARG A 14 5.83 16.64 -0.35
CA ARG A 14 5.20 17.96 -0.55
C ARG A 14 5.31 18.34 -2.01
N ALA A 15 4.21 18.76 -2.63
CA ALA A 15 4.24 19.35 -3.96
C ALA A 15 5.03 20.66 -3.92
N THR A 16 6.00 20.80 -4.82
CA THR A 16 6.86 22.00 -4.92
C THR A 16 6.07 23.27 -5.20
N SER A 17 4.93 23.17 -5.89
CA SER A 17 4.11 24.32 -6.29
C SER A 17 3.10 24.79 -5.23
N SER A 18 2.65 23.92 -4.33
CA SER A 18 1.50 24.21 -3.45
C SER A 18 1.70 23.82 -1.99
N ASN A 19 2.85 23.23 -1.63
CA ASN A 19 3.15 22.67 -0.31
C ASN A 19 2.08 21.68 0.22
N LYS A 20 1.19 21.19 -0.67
CA LYS A 20 0.19 20.18 -0.35
C LYS A 20 0.85 18.80 -0.30
N PRO A 21 0.44 17.91 0.60
CA PRO A 21 0.92 16.53 0.62
C PRO A 21 0.40 15.80 -0.62
N VAL A 22 1.31 15.14 -1.32
CA VAL A 22 1.05 14.23 -2.43
C VAL A 22 1.28 12.83 -1.92
N TRP A 23 0.20 12.06 -1.88
CA TRP A 23 0.21 10.68 -1.43
C TRP A 23 0.38 9.78 -2.65
N THR A 24 1.35 8.87 -2.60
CA THR A 24 1.60 7.90 -3.65
C THR A 24 1.66 6.53 -3.00
N ARG A 25 0.75 5.63 -3.39
CA ARG A 25 0.81 4.24 -2.96
C ARG A 25 2.05 3.58 -3.54
N ILE A 26 2.81 2.89 -2.70
CA ILE A 26 4.08 2.24 -3.05
C ILE A 26 4.13 0.77 -2.61
N GLY A 27 3.07 0.24 -2.01
CA GLY A 27 3.01 -1.16 -1.60
C GLY A 27 1.89 -1.46 -0.61
N CYS A 28 2.09 -2.51 0.17
CA CYS A 28 1.18 -2.98 1.21
C CYS A 28 1.94 -3.70 2.33
N ALA A 29 1.30 -3.86 3.48
CA ALA A 29 1.82 -4.57 4.62
C ALA A 29 0.86 -5.67 5.10
N TYR A 30 1.44 -6.77 5.52
CA TYR A 30 0.75 -7.97 6.01
C TYR A 30 1.28 -8.31 7.40
N PRO A 31 0.48 -8.98 8.25
CA PRO A 31 1.00 -9.62 9.46
C PRO A 31 2.20 -10.48 9.10
N HIS A 32 3.29 -10.33 9.84
CA HIS A 32 4.45 -11.18 9.65
C HIS A 32 4.13 -12.60 10.13
N ASP A 33 4.69 -13.61 9.45
CA ASP A 33 4.42 -15.01 9.75
C ASP A 33 4.87 -15.40 11.17
N THR A 34 5.81 -14.67 11.76
CA THR A 34 6.33 -14.93 13.11
C THR A 34 6.41 -13.67 13.95
N GLY A 35 5.81 -13.70 15.14
CA GLY A 35 5.84 -12.58 16.10
C GLY A 35 4.83 -11.47 15.80
N ALA A 36 4.84 -10.43 16.64
CA ALA A 36 3.96 -9.27 16.51
C ALA A 36 4.59 -8.21 15.60
N GLY A 37 4.65 -8.48 14.30
CA GLY A 37 5.26 -7.60 13.30
C GLY A 37 4.48 -7.56 11.99
N LEU A 38 4.98 -6.74 11.06
CA LEU A 38 4.47 -6.65 9.70
C LEU A 38 5.57 -6.97 8.70
N THR A 39 5.21 -7.66 7.63
CA THR A 39 6.01 -7.73 6.40
C THR A 39 5.48 -6.71 5.41
N VAL A 40 6.35 -5.82 4.95
CA VAL A 40 6.02 -4.78 3.96
C VAL A 40 6.55 -5.19 2.59
N VAL A 41 5.67 -5.22 1.60
CA VAL A 41 6.01 -5.49 0.20
C VAL A 41 5.90 -4.17 -0.56
N LEU A 42 6.99 -3.77 -1.20
CA LEU A 42 7.09 -2.49 -1.92
C LEU A 42 7.19 -2.71 -3.42
N ASP A 43 6.34 -2.00 -4.17
CA ASP A 43 6.42 -1.88 -5.63
C ASP A 43 7.40 -0.76 -6.04
N ALA A 44 7.65 0.20 -5.13
CA ALA A 44 8.56 1.33 -5.33
C ALA A 44 9.19 1.80 -4.01
N LEU A 45 10.34 2.46 -4.09
CA LEU A 45 11.05 3.02 -2.93
C LEU A 45 10.78 4.52 -2.78
N PRO A 46 10.50 5.02 -1.56
CA PRO A 46 10.38 6.45 -1.31
C PRO A 46 11.76 7.12 -1.35
N THR A 47 11.87 8.25 -2.04
CA THR A 47 13.14 8.99 -2.18
C THR A 47 13.59 9.69 -0.90
N ASP A 48 12.66 9.97 0.01
CA ASP A 48 12.91 10.58 1.32
C ASP A 48 13.09 9.53 2.43
N GLY A 49 13.01 8.24 2.10
CA GLY A 49 13.16 7.13 3.05
C GLY A 49 11.98 6.95 4.00
N ARG A 50 10.87 7.67 3.81
CA ARG A 50 9.69 7.58 4.69
C ARG A 50 8.57 6.76 4.07
N ILE A 51 8.06 5.81 4.83
CA ILE A 51 6.85 5.04 4.50
C ILE A 51 5.78 5.36 5.53
N VAL A 52 4.56 5.61 5.07
CA VAL A 52 3.37 5.74 5.91
C VAL A 52 2.49 4.52 5.68
N LEU A 53 2.09 3.83 6.75
CA LEU A 53 1.17 2.70 6.71
C LEU A 53 -0.19 3.14 7.27
N LEU A 54 -1.26 2.94 6.49
CA LEU A 54 -2.63 3.26 6.88
C LEU A 54 -3.57 2.11 6.54
N GLU A 55 -4.72 2.06 7.19
CA GLU A 55 -5.81 1.15 6.82
C GLU A 55 -6.27 1.39 5.38
N ARG A 56 -6.88 0.37 4.80
CA ARG A 56 -7.48 0.43 3.46
C ARG A 56 -8.67 1.38 3.47
N ASP A 57 -8.78 2.20 2.44
CA ASP A 57 -9.99 2.94 2.13
C ASP A 57 -10.76 2.31 0.96
N PHE A 58 -11.91 2.89 0.64
CA PHE A 58 -12.78 2.42 -0.44
C PHE A 58 -12.09 2.41 -1.81
N ASP A 59 -11.24 3.39 -2.09
CA ASP A 59 -10.52 3.50 -3.37
C ASP A 59 -9.46 2.40 -3.50
N ASP A 60 -8.79 2.07 -2.39
CA ASP A 60 -7.84 0.96 -2.33
C ASP A 60 -8.53 -0.39 -2.55
N ASP A 61 -9.74 -0.58 -2.00
CA ASP A 61 -10.53 -1.80 -2.15
C ASP A 61 -10.93 -2.04 -3.61
N GLU A 62 -11.50 -1.03 -4.28
CA GLU A 62 -11.86 -1.09 -5.71
C GLU A 62 -10.65 -1.42 -6.58
N ARG A 63 -9.48 -0.86 -6.25
CA ARG A 63 -8.24 -1.11 -6.99
C ARG A 63 -7.75 -2.54 -6.81
N ILE A 64 -7.78 -3.08 -5.58
CA ILE A 64 -7.41 -4.46 -5.29
C ILE A 64 -8.35 -5.41 -6.01
N LEU A 65 -9.66 -5.17 -5.97
CA LEU A 65 -10.67 -5.96 -6.68
C LEU A 65 -10.43 -5.95 -8.19
N ARG A 66 -10.10 -4.79 -8.76
CA ARG A 66 -9.75 -4.67 -10.18
C ARG A 66 -8.49 -5.46 -10.53
N GLN A 67 -7.48 -5.45 -9.67
CA GLN A 67 -6.26 -6.23 -9.86
C GLN A 67 -6.52 -7.74 -9.74
N ALA A 68 -7.34 -8.17 -8.79
CA ALA A 68 -7.74 -9.57 -8.62
C ALA A 68 -8.51 -10.10 -9.84
N ARG A 69 -9.48 -9.32 -10.35
CA ARG A 69 -10.21 -9.62 -11.59
C ARG A 69 -9.27 -9.78 -12.79
N LYS A 70 -8.28 -8.90 -12.93
CA LYS A 70 -7.28 -8.99 -14.01
C LYS A 70 -6.37 -10.22 -13.89
N ARG A 71 -6.16 -10.74 -12.69
CA ARG A 71 -5.30 -11.92 -12.42
C ARG A 71 -6.05 -13.25 -12.55
N GLY A 72 -7.31 -13.25 -12.99
CA GLY A 72 -8.11 -14.47 -13.19
C GLY A 72 -8.50 -15.19 -11.89
N ALA A 73 -8.38 -14.52 -10.74
CA ALA A 73 -8.61 -15.12 -9.43
C ALA A 73 -10.09 -15.12 -8.99
N LEU A 74 -10.98 -14.47 -9.75
CA LEU A 74 -12.43 -14.53 -9.60
C LEU A 74 -13.05 -14.85 -10.97
N THR A 75 -13.52 -16.08 -11.14
CA THR A 75 -14.45 -16.50 -12.20
C THR A 75 -15.56 -17.29 -11.53
#